data_AF-A0A955VD24-F1
#
_entry.id   AF-A0A955VD24-F1
#
_cell.length_a   1.000
_cell.length_b   1.000
_cell.length_c   1.000
_cell.angle_alpha   90.00
_cell.angle_beta   90.00
_cell.angle_gamma   90.00
#
_symmetry.space_group_name_H-M   'P 1'
#
loop_
_entity.id
_entity.type
_entity.pdbx_description
1 polymer ?
#
loop_
_entity_poly.entity_id
_entity_poly.type
_entity_poly.pdbx_seq_one_letter_code
_entity_poly.pdbx_strand_id
1 'polypeptide(L)'
;AEMLRVARCAVFISDSNRFGQGRLGARLAKLGLWAAGLWPLANRVRTRGRDYQISEGDGLFYSYSVYDDLAQVNAWADRTWIIPVGGDARAATRPLLAAAGPLLSAPQVLLCAVRDTARAGAHGGA
;
A
#
# COMPACT_ATOMS: atom_id res chain seq x y z
N ALA A 1 -13.32 -3.03 -0.58
CA ALA A 1 -12.63 -4.09 0.19
C ALA A 1 -13.47 -4.51 1.40
N GLU A 2 -13.43 -5.79 1.80
CA GLU A 2 -14.21 -6.32 2.94
C GLU A 2 -13.89 -5.61 4.27
N MET A 3 -12.62 -5.23 4.47
CA MET A 3 -12.17 -4.48 5.64
C MET A 3 -12.99 -3.19 5.89
N LEU A 4 -13.36 -2.46 4.82
CA LEU A 4 -14.08 -1.20 4.91
C LEU A 4 -15.57 -1.40 5.20
N ARG A 5 -16.11 -2.56 4.82
CA ARG A 5 -17.51 -2.94 5.08
C ARG A 5 -17.72 -3.29 6.55
N VAL A 6 -16.74 -3.94 7.17
CA VAL A 6 -16.81 -4.42 8.55
C VAL A 6 -16.36 -3.37 9.56
N ALA A 7 -15.38 -2.52 9.20
CA ALA A 7 -14.87 -1.50 10.10
C ALA A 7 -15.93 -0.41 10.38
N ARG A 8 -16.23 -0.19 11.67
CA ARG A 8 -17.13 0.89 12.11
C ARG A 8 -16.43 2.24 12.16
N CYS A 9 -15.21 2.28 12.71
CA CYS A 9 -14.54 3.54 13.07
C CYS A 9 -13.14 3.68 12.45
N ALA A 10 -12.37 2.60 12.33
CA ALA A 10 -10.99 2.68 11.89
C ALA A 10 -10.51 1.40 11.20
N VAL A 11 -9.52 1.56 10.31
CA VAL A 11 -8.77 0.49 9.65
C VAL A 11 -7.29 0.77 9.81
N PHE A 12 -6.54 -0.23 10.26
CA PHE A 12 -5.09 -0.19 10.35
C PHE A 12 -4.51 -1.32 9.50
N ILE A 13 -3.70 -0.99 8.51
CA ILE A 13 -3.02 -1.96 7.64
C ILE A 13 -1.52 -1.81 7.84
N SER A 14 -0.90 -2.81 8.46
CA SER A 14 0.55 -2.91 8.60
C SER A 14 1.05 -3.96 7.62
N ASP A 15 1.56 -3.53 6.47
CA ASP A 15 2.00 -4.46 5.43
C ASP A 15 3.17 -3.88 4.61
N SER A 16 3.67 -4.73 3.73
CA SER A 16 4.65 -4.47 2.71
C SER A 16 4.18 -3.41 1.70
N ASN A 17 5.16 -2.63 1.25
CA ASN A 17 5.05 -1.74 0.11
C ASN A 17 6.03 -2.23 -0.97
N ARG A 18 5.50 -2.95 -1.96
CA ARG A 18 6.33 -3.48 -3.07
C ARG A 18 7.11 -2.40 -3.82
N PHE A 19 6.62 -1.16 -3.84
CA PHE A 19 7.29 -0.05 -4.54
C PHE A 19 8.51 0.47 -3.76
N GLY A 20 8.59 0.27 -2.45
CA GLY A 20 9.74 0.62 -1.62
C GLY A 20 10.88 -0.41 -1.62
N GLN A 21 10.67 -1.59 -2.20
CA GLN A 21 11.62 -2.71 -2.13
C GLN A 21 12.62 -2.74 -3.30
N GLY A 22 13.89 -3.07 -3.04
CA GLY A 22 14.93 -3.22 -4.06
C GLY A 22 15.63 -1.91 -4.45
N ARG A 23 16.40 -1.93 -5.55
CA ARG A 23 17.14 -0.76 -6.07
C ARG A 23 16.17 0.23 -6.74
N LEU A 24 16.53 1.52 -6.79
CA LEU A 24 15.68 2.59 -7.33
C LEU A 24 15.09 2.29 -8.72
N GLY A 25 15.90 1.79 -9.66
CA GLY A 25 15.41 1.43 -10.99
C GLY A 25 14.33 0.33 -10.96
N ALA A 26 14.49 -0.67 -10.09
CA ALA A 26 13.48 -1.70 -9.92
C ALA A 26 12.21 -1.15 -9.24
N ARG A 27 12.34 -0.21 -8.30
CA ARG A 27 11.20 0.49 -7.67
C ARG A 27 10.37 1.25 -8.71
N LEU A 28 11.05 2.02 -9.56
CA LEU A 28 10.43 2.78 -10.65
C LEU A 28 9.79 1.88 -11.70
N ALA A 29 10.46 0.80 -12.10
CA ALA A 29 9.89 -0.18 -13.04
C ALA A 29 8.61 -0.80 -12.49
N LYS A 30 8.59 -1.19 -11.21
CA LYS A 30 7.38 -1.72 -10.55
C LYS A 30 6.25 -0.69 -10.52
N LEU A 31 6.55 0.57 -10.17
CA LEU A 31 5.57 1.64 -10.16
C LEU A 31 5.02 1.91 -11.57
N GLY A 32 5.87 1.97 -12.60
CA GLY A 32 5.45 2.18 -13.98
C GLY A 32 4.57 1.05 -14.52
N LEU A 33 4.94 -0.21 -14.26
CA LEU A 33 4.12 -1.37 -14.64
C LEU A 33 2.76 -1.35 -13.94
N TRP A 34 2.71 -0.95 -12.66
CA TRP A 34 1.46 -0.82 -11.92
C TRP A 34 0.59 0.32 -12.46
N ALA A 35 1.17 1.50 -12.69
CA ALA A 35 0.44 2.65 -13.23
C ALA A 35 -0.12 2.38 -14.64
N ALA A 36 0.56 1.53 -15.43
CA ALA A 36 0.09 1.09 -16.74
C ALA A 36 -0.90 -0.09 -16.70
N GLY A 37 -1.25 -0.61 -15.51
CA GLY A 37 -2.11 -1.80 -15.37
C GLY A 37 -1.46 -3.12 -15.82
N LEU A 38 -0.16 -3.12 -16.10
CA LEU A 38 0.62 -4.28 -16.56
C LEU A 38 1.23 -5.10 -15.43
N TRP A 39 1.08 -4.65 -14.18
CA TRP A 39 1.63 -5.34 -13.01
C TRP A 39 1.19 -6.81 -12.87
N PRO A 40 -0.09 -7.19 -13.08
CA PRO A 40 -0.49 -8.59 -13.00
C PRO A 40 0.26 -9.47 -14.00
N LEU A 41 0.45 -9.00 -15.22
CA LEU A 41 1.22 -9.71 -16.26
C LEU A 41 2.68 -9.85 -15.85
N ALA A 42 3.30 -8.77 -15.38
CA ALA A 42 4.67 -8.80 -14.91
C ALA A 42 4.86 -9.75 -13.71
N ASN A 43 3.90 -9.76 -12.78
CA ASN A 43 3.93 -10.67 -11.63
C ASN A 43 3.76 -12.13 -12.07
N ARG A 44 2.89 -12.41 -13.05
CA ARG A 44 2.70 -13.75 -13.60
C ARG A 44 3.94 -14.29 -14.27
N VAL A 45 4.60 -13.48 -15.10
CA VAL A 45 5.89 -13.84 -15.72
C VAL A 45 6.94 -14.10 -14.64
N ARG A 46 7.05 -13.21 -13.65
CA ARG A 46 8.01 -13.31 -12.54
C ARG A 46 7.80 -14.56 -11.68
N THR A 47 6.55 -14.96 -11.45
CA THR A 47 6.18 -16.12 -10.63
C THR A 47 6.09 -17.42 -11.42
N ARG A 48 6.37 -17.39 -12.73
CA ARG A 48 6.22 -18.50 -13.68
C ARG A 48 4.79 -19.07 -13.69
N GLY A 49 3.79 -18.18 -13.70
CA GLY A 49 2.38 -18.55 -13.76
C GLY A 49 1.70 -18.78 -12.41
N ARG A 50 2.44 -18.70 -11.29
CA ARG A 50 1.90 -19.03 -9.96
C ARG A 50 1.19 -17.89 -9.26
N ASP A 51 1.53 -16.65 -9.59
CA ASP A 51 1.06 -15.41 -8.96
C ASP A 51 1.37 -15.26 -7.45
N TYR A 52 1.94 -16.28 -6.80
CA TYR A 52 2.50 -16.27 -5.44
C TYR A 52 4.01 -16.57 -5.42
N GLN A 53 4.64 -16.24 -4.30
CA GLN A 53 6.04 -16.51 -3.97
C GLN A 53 6.12 -17.26 -2.64
N ILE A 54 7.25 -17.93 -2.39
CA ILE A 54 7.51 -18.63 -1.13
C ILE A 54 8.74 -18.00 -0.49
N SER A 55 8.64 -17.58 0.78
CA SER A 55 9.78 -17.16 1.61
C SER A 55 9.96 -18.12 2.79
N GLU A 56 11.19 -18.19 3.30
CA GLU A 56 11.55 -19.04 4.43
C GLU A 56 10.89 -18.61 5.75
N GLY A 57 10.47 -17.33 5.85
CA GLY A 57 9.81 -16.77 7.03
C GLY A 57 8.29 -16.66 6.94
N ASP A 58 7.73 -16.29 5.78
CA ASP A 58 6.29 -16.00 5.63
C ASP A 58 5.52 -17.12 4.92
N GLY A 59 6.22 -18.16 4.45
CA GLY A 59 5.61 -19.19 3.62
C GLY A 59 5.12 -18.61 2.31
N LEU A 60 3.84 -18.82 1.98
CA LEU A 60 3.24 -18.37 0.73
C LEU A 60 2.76 -16.92 0.84
N PHE A 61 3.25 -16.05 -0.06
CA PHE A 61 2.81 -14.66 -0.11
C PHE A 61 2.51 -14.19 -1.54
N TYR A 62 1.60 -13.23 -1.65
CA TYR A 62 1.21 -12.61 -2.92
C TYR A 62 1.86 -11.24 -3.07
N SER A 63 1.96 -10.74 -4.31
CA SER A 63 2.41 -9.37 -4.52
C SER A 63 1.34 -8.40 -4.05
N TYR A 64 1.62 -7.68 -2.98
CA TYR A 64 0.74 -6.68 -2.39
C TYR A 64 1.43 -5.32 -2.23
N SER A 65 0.62 -4.27 -2.15
CA SER A 65 1.02 -2.95 -1.69
C SER A 65 -0.17 -2.30 -1.01
N VAL A 66 0.03 -1.70 0.17
CA VAL A 66 -1.01 -0.90 0.83
C VAL A 66 -1.56 0.23 -0.06
N TYR A 67 -0.75 0.69 -1.01
CA TYR A 67 -1.15 1.69 -2.01
C TYR A 67 -2.20 1.20 -3.02
N ASP A 68 -2.41 -0.11 -3.15
CA ASP A 68 -3.48 -0.67 -3.98
C ASP A 68 -4.87 -0.36 -3.41
N ASP A 69 -4.99 -0.32 -2.07
CA ASP A 69 -6.24 -0.06 -1.37
C ASP A 69 -6.45 1.42 -1.05
N LEU A 70 -5.42 2.25 -1.19
CA LEU A 70 -5.41 3.63 -0.72
C LEU A 70 -6.55 4.49 -1.28
N ALA A 71 -6.92 4.30 -2.56
CA ALA A 71 -8.05 5.02 -3.17
C ALA A 71 -9.39 4.66 -2.51
N GLN A 72 -9.62 3.36 -2.25
CA GLN A 72 -10.84 2.89 -1.58
C GLN A 72 -10.87 3.34 -0.12
N VAL A 73 -9.73 3.29 0.57
CA VAL A 73 -9.59 3.71 1.96
C VAL A 73 -9.85 5.22 2.11
N ASN A 74 -9.27 6.04 1.23
CA ASN A 74 -9.48 7.50 1.25
C ASN A 74 -10.92 7.89 0.93
N ALA A 75 -11.64 7.10 0.14
CA ALA A 75 -13.06 7.33 -0.10
C ALA A 75 -13.94 6.98 1.11
N TRP A 76 -13.47 6.06 1.98
CA TRP A 76 -14.21 5.60 3.16
C TRP A 76 -13.90 6.40 4.44
N ALA A 77 -12.66 6.85 4.61
CA ALA A 77 -12.17 7.53 5.81
C ALA A 77 -12.27 9.05 5.73
N ASP A 78 -12.50 9.70 6.87
CA ASP A 78 -12.39 11.17 6.98
C ASP A 78 -10.92 11.61 7.10
N ARG A 79 -10.08 10.74 7.66
CA ARG A 79 -8.64 10.99 7.86
C ARG A 79 -7.83 9.74 7.60
N THR A 80 -6.73 9.91 6.87
CA THR A 80 -5.78 8.84 6.55
C THR A 80 -4.35 9.29 6.84
N TRP A 81 -3.57 8.43 7.46
CA TRP A 81 -2.13 8.61 7.67
C TRP A 81 -1.37 7.42 7.09
N ILE A 82 -0.21 7.72 6.49
CA ILE A 82 0.76 6.70 6.06
C ILE A 82 2.02 6.91 6.88
N ILE A 83 2.33 5.94 7.71
CA ILE A 83 3.50 5.93 8.57
C ILE A 83 4.54 4.99 7.94
N PRO A 84 5.67 5.51 7.41
CA PRO A 84 6.72 4.65 6.89
C PRO A 84 7.33 3.81 8.00
N VAL A 85 7.50 2.51 7.75
CA VAL A 85 8.18 1.58 8.65
C VAL A 85 9.48 1.13 8.00
N GLY A 86 10.60 1.48 8.64
CA GLY A 86 11.92 1.39 8.03
C GLY A 86 12.07 2.36 6.83
N GLY A 87 13.12 2.17 6.04
CA GLY A 87 13.31 2.96 4.83
C GLY A 87 14.75 3.16 4.44
N ASP A 88 14.94 3.66 3.23
CA ASP A 88 16.26 4.06 2.74
C ASP A 88 16.68 5.37 3.44
N ALA A 89 17.66 5.31 4.34
CA ALA A 89 18.20 6.50 5.02
C ALA A 89 18.73 7.56 4.03
N ARG A 90 19.02 7.15 2.78
CA ARG A 90 19.45 8.02 1.68
C ARG A 90 18.27 8.58 0.87
N ALA A 91 17.02 8.30 1.26
CA ALA A 91 15.85 8.85 0.59
C ALA A 91 15.81 10.38 0.67
N ALA A 92 16.20 10.95 1.80
CA ALA A 92 16.25 12.40 2.00
C ALA A 92 17.27 13.11 1.09
N THR A 93 18.34 12.43 0.67
CA THR A 93 19.39 12.99 -0.19
C THR A 93 19.15 12.76 -1.68
N ARG A 94 18.05 12.08 -2.04
CA ARG A 94 17.67 11.78 -3.42
C ARG A 94 16.38 12.53 -3.76
N PRO A 95 16.42 13.58 -4.61
CA PRO A 95 15.25 14.41 -4.89
C PRO A 95 14.01 13.62 -5.31
N LEU A 96 14.18 12.58 -6.13
CA LEU A 96 13.07 11.73 -6.59
C LEU A 96 12.47 10.89 -5.45
N LEU A 97 13.27 10.38 -4.52
CA LEU A 97 12.76 9.62 -3.37
C LEU A 97 12.12 10.54 -2.34
N ALA A 98 12.69 11.73 -2.13
CA ALA A 98 12.12 12.76 -1.28
C ALA A 98 10.73 13.20 -1.80
N ALA A 99 10.60 13.45 -3.10
CA ALA A 99 9.34 13.83 -3.72
C ALA A 99 8.29 12.70 -3.71
N ALA A 100 8.71 11.45 -3.93
CA ALA A 100 7.80 10.30 -3.90
C ALA A 100 7.39 9.88 -2.47
N GLY A 101 8.05 10.41 -1.43
CA GLY A 101 7.73 10.12 -0.05
C GLY A 101 7.79 8.62 0.30
N PRO A 102 6.94 8.13 1.21
CA PRO A 102 6.93 6.73 1.65
C PRO A 102 6.67 5.71 0.53
N LEU A 103 6.10 6.11 -0.61
CA LEU A 103 5.78 5.21 -1.72
C LEU A 103 7.02 4.53 -2.28
N LEU A 104 8.12 5.26 -2.46
CA LEU A 104 9.37 4.71 -3.00
C LEU A 104 10.48 4.60 -1.95
N SER A 105 10.33 5.22 -0.79
CA SER A 105 11.37 5.25 0.25
C SER A 105 11.20 4.19 1.33
N ALA A 106 9.98 3.72 1.60
CA ALA A 106 9.69 2.80 2.70
C ALA A 106 9.22 1.42 2.18
N PRO A 107 9.91 0.32 2.50
CA PRO A 107 9.53 -1.03 2.07
C PRO A 107 8.34 -1.61 2.85
N GLN A 108 8.00 -1.01 3.99
CA GLN A 108 6.85 -1.35 4.83
C GLN A 108 6.15 -0.05 5.25
N VAL A 109 4.83 -0.10 5.42
CA VAL A 109 4.05 1.06 5.86
C VAL A 109 2.95 0.62 6.81
N LEU A 110 2.63 1.49 7.76
CA LEU A 110 1.40 1.43 8.53
C LEU A 110 0.44 2.48 7.98
N LEU A 111 -0.67 2.03 7.39
CA LEU A 111 -1.79 2.87 7.00
C LEU A 111 -2.80 2.92 8.13
N CYS A 112 -3.09 4.12 8.62
CA CYS A 112 -4.13 4.37 9.61
C CYS A 112 -5.25 5.16 8.95
N ALA A 113 -6.47 4.63 8.97
CA ALA A 113 -7.63 5.29 8.39
C ALA A 113 -8.74 5.37 9.44
N VAL A 114 -9.29 6.56 9.66
CA VAL A 114 -10.31 6.82 10.69
C VAL A 114 -11.51 7.51 10.07
N ARG A 115 -12.69 7.01 10.45
CA ARG A 115 -13.99 7.54 10.08
C ARG A 115 -14.69 8.07 11.33
N ASP A 116 -15.15 9.31 11.26
CA ASP A 116 -15.91 9.97 12.30
C ASP A 116 -17.35 9.48 12.30
N THR A 117 -17.64 8.58 13.24
CA THR A 117 -18.98 7.98 13.37
C THR A 117 -20.04 8.94 13.90
N ALA A 118 -19.66 10.07 14.51
CA ALA A 118 -20.61 11.09 14.96
C ALA A 118 -21.34 11.78 13.78
N ARG A 119 -20.69 11.88 12.61
CA ARG A 119 -21.31 12.40 11.38
C ARG A 119 -22.24 11.41 10.69
N ALA A 120 -22.05 10.11 10.87
CA ALA A 120 -22.85 9.08 10.21
C ALA A 120 -24.24 8.89 10.84
N GLY A 121 -24.41 9.26 12.12
CA GLY A 121 -25.69 9.14 12.85
C GLY A 121 -26.69 10.29 12.61
N ALA A 122 -26.26 11.43 12.08
CA ALA A 122 -27.11 12.61 11.91
C ALA A 122 -28.08 12.54 10.71
N HIS A 123 -27.93 11.54 9.83
CA HIS A 123 -28.79 11.35 8.64
C HIS A 123 -29.64 10.07 8.70
N GLY A 124 -29.68 9.37 9.84
CA GLY A 124 -30.36 8.08 9.99
C GLY A 124 -31.57 8.06 10.93
N GLY A 125 -32.04 9.22 11.40
CA GLY A 125 -33.23 9.33 12.26
C GLY A 125 -34.40 9.91 11.47
N ALA A 126 -35.21 9.04 10.87
CA ALA A 126 -36.58 9.31 10.45
C ALA A 126 -37.50 8.31 11.16
#